data_AF-W4S006-F1
#
_entry.id   AF-W4S006-F1
#
_cell.length_a   1.000
_cell.length_b   1.000
_cell.length_c   1.000
_cell.angle_alpha   90.00
_cell.angle_beta   90.00
_cell.angle_gamma   90.00
#
_symmetry.space_group_name_H-M   'P 1'
#
loop_
_entity.id
_entity.type
_entity.pdbx_description
1 polymer ?
#
loop_
_entity_poly.entity_id
_entity_poly.type
_entity_poly.pdbx_seq_one_letter_code
_entity_poly.pdbx_strand_id
1 'polypeptide(L)'
;MRLVEANDRELYRRLLERFVRAIEASGAEVPEDEELQMRQLDLLLVRRPGLLREAFKSLRQGQVLDVDVLLPAELFSDQPLRSANRGLYGVFPAGLNQDELAIAERLDASTQVRWWHRNQPKSGIGLYRWDEGDGFYPDFVVSVAERSAPGIALLELKGDHLWGKPSEVDKSAAIHREYGAVFMVGRKRGERDFFYLRELGGRLERAGSFDLDRMRFT
;
A
#
# COMPACT_ATOMS: atom_id res chain seq x y z
N MET A 1 -3.93 7.70 17.00
CA MET A 1 -4.55 6.63 17.80
C MET A 1 -3.98 5.29 17.37
N ARG A 2 -2.72 5.02 17.72
CA ARG A 2 -2.21 3.65 17.65
C ARG A 2 -3.14 2.77 18.50
N LEU A 3 -3.33 1.48 18.19
CA LEU A 3 -4.12 0.60 19.07
C LEU A 3 -3.61 0.64 20.52
N VAL A 4 -2.32 0.95 20.70
CA VAL A 4 -1.61 1.16 21.96
C VAL A 4 -2.06 2.41 22.74
N GLU A 5 -2.78 3.36 22.10
CA GLU A 5 -3.29 4.58 22.74
C GLU A 5 -4.78 4.48 23.11
N ALA A 6 -5.47 3.39 22.74
CA ALA A 6 -6.80 3.13 23.26
C ALA A 6 -6.65 2.79 24.75
N ASN A 7 -7.42 3.45 25.62
CA ASN A 7 -7.55 2.99 26.99
C ASN A 7 -8.20 1.60 26.96
N ASP A 8 -7.39 0.54 27.02
CA ASP A 8 -7.79 -0.86 26.82
C ASP A 8 -9.03 -1.22 27.66
N ARG A 9 -9.16 -0.64 28.85
CA ARG A 9 -10.29 -0.84 29.75
C ARG A 9 -11.61 -0.28 29.21
N GLU A 10 -11.59 0.92 28.64
CA GLU A 10 -12.80 1.55 28.08
C GLU A 10 -13.22 0.88 26.76
N LEU A 11 -12.24 0.49 25.93
CA LEU A 11 -12.50 -0.28 24.72
C LEU A 11 -13.17 -1.62 25.08
N TYR A 12 -12.59 -2.35 26.04
CA TYR A 12 -13.12 -3.64 26.46
C TYR A 12 -14.54 -3.52 27.02
N ARG A 13 -14.80 -2.50 27.87
CA ARG A 13 -16.14 -2.21 28.40
C ARG A 13 -17.17 -2.00 27.28
N ARG A 14 -16.83 -1.20 26.26
CA ARG A 14 -17.73 -0.95 25.11
C ARG A 14 -17.93 -2.19 24.24
N LEU A 15 -16.88 -3.00 24.06
CA LEU A 15 -16.99 -4.27 23.34
C LEU A 15 -17.93 -5.23 24.08
N LEU A 16 -17.83 -5.31 25.41
CA LEU A 16 -18.70 -6.11 26.25
C LEU A 16 -20.16 -5.66 26.15
N GLU A 17 -20.44 -4.36 26.29
CA GLU A 17 -21.78 -3.79 26.12
C GLU A 17 -22.36 -4.12 24.73
N ARG A 18 -21.54 -4.00 23.68
CA ARG A 18 -21.95 -4.32 22.29
C ARG A 18 -22.20 -5.82 22.11
N PHE A 19 -21.38 -6.67 22.73
CA PHE A 19 -21.49 -8.13 22.66
C PHE A 19 -22.77 -8.61 23.34
N VAL A 20 -23.07 -8.13 24.55
CA VAL A 20 -24.31 -8.46 25.27
C VAL A 20 -25.54 -8.07 24.44
N ARG A 21 -25.59 -6.86 23.91
CA ARG A 21 -26.69 -6.43 23.02
C ARG A 21 -26.85 -7.32 21.79
N ALA A 22 -25.75 -7.85 21.25
CA ALA A 22 -25.80 -8.76 20.10
C ALA A 22 -26.36 -10.14 20.49
N ILE A 23 -26.05 -10.64 21.69
CA ILE A 23 -26.66 -11.86 22.24
C ILE A 23 -28.17 -11.66 22.41
N GLU A 24 -28.60 -10.57 23.06
CA GLU A 24 -30.02 -10.24 23.25
C GLU A 24 -30.76 -10.15 21.91
N ALA A 25 -30.19 -9.44 20.94
CA ALA A 25 -30.78 -9.29 19.61
C ALA A 25 -30.87 -10.61 18.83
N SER A 26 -30.00 -11.58 19.13
CA SER A 26 -30.05 -12.92 18.53
C SER A 26 -31.12 -13.82 19.16
N GLY A 27 -31.73 -13.39 20.27
CA GLY A 27 -32.69 -14.19 21.05
C GLY A 27 -32.04 -15.27 21.93
N ALA A 28 -30.71 -15.24 22.07
CA ALA A 28 -29.98 -16.12 22.97
C ALA A 28 -30.01 -15.57 24.41
N GLU A 29 -29.93 -16.46 25.39
CA GLU A 29 -29.84 -16.07 26.80
C GLU A 29 -28.49 -15.42 27.10
N VAL A 30 -28.54 -14.24 27.70
CA VAL A 30 -27.35 -13.52 28.18
C VAL A 30 -26.94 -14.13 29.53
N PRO A 31 -25.66 -14.46 29.73
CA PRO A 31 -25.18 -14.87 31.04
C PRO A 31 -25.38 -13.77 32.09
N GLU A 32 -25.90 -14.10 33.27
CA GLU A 32 -26.08 -13.12 34.36
C GLU A 32 -24.75 -12.66 34.98
N ASP A 33 -23.73 -13.53 34.93
CA ASP A 33 -22.40 -13.28 35.48
C ASP A 33 -21.53 -12.49 34.48
N GLU A 34 -21.09 -11.31 34.90
CA GLU A 34 -20.19 -10.45 34.12
C GLU A 34 -18.87 -11.17 33.78
N GLU A 35 -18.31 -11.98 34.69
CA GLU A 35 -17.08 -12.72 34.40
C GLU A 35 -17.29 -13.74 33.27
N LEU A 36 -18.47 -14.35 33.21
CA LEU A 36 -18.82 -15.30 32.17
C LEU A 36 -19.03 -14.59 30.82
N GLN A 37 -19.63 -13.40 30.82
CA GLN A 37 -19.74 -12.56 29.62
C GLN A 37 -18.35 -12.17 29.09
N MET A 38 -17.43 -11.75 29.98
CA MET A 38 -16.04 -11.42 29.63
C MET A 38 -15.32 -12.61 29.02
N ARG A 39 -15.40 -13.79 29.66
CA ARG A 39 -14.78 -15.03 29.13
C ARG A 39 -15.33 -15.41 27.75
N GLN A 40 -16.62 -15.24 27.51
CA GLN A 40 -17.22 -15.51 26.21
C GLN A 40 -16.76 -14.53 25.13
N LEU A 41 -16.64 -13.24 25.47
CA LEU A 41 -16.06 -12.23 24.59
C LEU A 41 -14.61 -12.58 24.25
N ASP A 42 -13.79 -12.94 25.25
CA ASP A 42 -12.39 -13.34 25.05
C ASP A 42 -12.28 -14.55 24.13
N LEU A 43 -13.12 -15.57 24.33
CA LEU A 43 -13.17 -16.75 23.44
C LEU A 43 -13.51 -16.37 22.00
N LEU A 44 -14.40 -15.40 21.79
CA LEU A 44 -14.74 -14.91 20.46
C LEU A 44 -13.56 -14.19 19.82
N LEU A 45 -12.87 -13.32 20.57
CA LEU A 45 -11.70 -12.59 20.10
C LEU A 45 -10.52 -13.54 19.78
N VAL A 46 -10.31 -14.57 20.59
CA VAL A 46 -9.30 -15.61 20.35
C VAL A 46 -9.63 -16.45 19.12
N ARG A 47 -10.90 -16.84 18.93
CA ARG A 47 -11.34 -17.60 17.75
C ARG A 47 -11.35 -16.76 16.47
N ARG A 48 -11.45 -15.44 16.58
CA ARG A 48 -11.49 -14.49 15.46
C ARG A 48 -10.47 -13.36 15.67
N PRO A 49 -9.16 -13.68 15.64
CA PRO A 49 -8.11 -12.72 15.98
C PRO A 49 -8.06 -11.49 15.05
N GLY A 50 -8.62 -11.59 13.83
CA GLY A 50 -8.71 -10.49 12.88
C GLY A 50 -9.87 -9.51 13.13
N LEU A 51 -10.85 -9.83 13.99
CA LEU A 51 -12.12 -9.09 14.06
C LEU A 51 -11.95 -7.63 14.48
N LEU A 52 -11.13 -7.38 15.51
CA LEU A 52 -10.83 -6.02 15.94
C LEU A 52 -10.01 -5.28 14.87
N ARG A 53 -9.01 -5.94 14.30
CA ARG A 53 -8.16 -5.36 13.25
C ARG A 53 -8.99 -4.91 12.05
N GLU A 54 -9.89 -5.74 11.55
CA GLU A 54 -10.78 -5.41 10.44
C GLU A 54 -11.80 -4.32 10.79
N ALA A 55 -12.35 -4.31 12.01
CA ALA A 55 -13.25 -3.25 12.47
C ALA A 55 -12.54 -1.90 12.53
N PHE A 56 -11.33 -1.86 13.11
CA PHE A 56 -10.50 -0.64 13.13
C PHE A 56 -10.14 -0.18 11.73
N LYS A 57 -9.76 -1.11 10.84
CA LYS A 57 -9.49 -0.83 9.43
C LYS A 57 -10.67 -0.15 8.75
N SER A 58 -11.87 -0.72 8.87
CA SER A 58 -13.08 -0.17 8.26
C SER A 58 -13.42 1.23 8.79
N LEU A 59 -13.34 1.44 10.11
CA LEU A 59 -13.57 2.76 10.71
C LEU A 59 -12.58 3.80 10.17
N ARG A 60 -11.29 3.43 10.09
CA ARG A 60 -10.22 4.32 9.66
C ARG A 60 -10.23 4.62 8.17
N GLN A 61 -10.69 3.69 7.34
CA GLN A 61 -10.90 3.95 5.91
C GLN A 61 -11.78 5.18 5.68
N GLY A 62 -12.82 5.38 6.50
CA GLY A 62 -13.68 6.57 6.44
C GLY A 62 -13.03 7.87 6.91
N GLN A 63 -11.81 7.81 7.46
CA GLN A 63 -11.03 8.95 7.96
C GLN A 63 -9.80 9.24 7.09
N VAL A 64 -9.59 8.48 6.02
CA VAL A 64 -8.50 8.73 5.06
C VAL A 64 -8.83 10.00 4.28
N LEU A 65 -7.90 10.94 4.28
CA LEU A 65 -7.98 12.17 3.50
C LEU A 65 -6.89 12.13 2.43
N ASP A 66 -7.27 12.45 1.21
CA ASP A 66 -6.31 12.72 0.13
C ASP A 66 -5.81 14.15 0.31
N VAL A 67 -4.49 14.32 0.37
CA VAL A 67 -3.84 15.63 0.53
C VAL A 67 -2.97 15.88 -0.69
N ASP A 68 -3.22 17.00 -1.36
CA ASP A 68 -2.39 17.42 -2.47
C ASP A 68 -0.97 17.74 -1.99
N VAL A 69 0.01 17.07 -2.58
CA VAL A 69 1.43 17.33 -2.36
C VAL A 69 2.01 17.92 -3.63
N LEU A 70 2.60 19.11 -3.50
CA LEU A 70 3.36 19.71 -4.59
C LEU A 70 4.72 19.03 -4.67
N LEU A 71 5.01 18.43 -5.83
CA LEU A 71 6.36 17.99 -6.13
C LEU A 71 7.28 19.22 -6.24
N PRO A 72 8.56 19.10 -5.85
CA PRO A 72 9.53 20.17 -6.05
C PRO A 72 9.51 20.67 -7.50
N ALA A 73 9.60 21.98 -7.71
CA ALA A 73 9.63 22.54 -9.07
C ALA A 73 10.95 22.23 -9.80
N GLU A 74 12.02 22.03 -9.05
CA GLU A 74 13.38 21.87 -9.55
C GLU A 74 14.11 20.74 -8.80
N LEU A 75 15.05 20.09 -9.50
CA LEU A 75 15.94 19.08 -8.95
C LEU A 75 17.38 19.61 -9.01
N PHE A 76 18.04 19.65 -7.86
CA PHE A 76 19.44 20.07 -7.75
C PHE A 76 20.38 18.86 -7.72
N SER A 77 21.52 18.97 -8.42
CA SER A 77 22.57 17.97 -8.38
C SER A 77 23.94 18.62 -8.49
N ASP A 78 24.89 18.13 -7.69
CA ASP A 78 26.29 18.56 -7.73
C ASP A 78 27.05 18.01 -8.94
N GLN A 79 26.44 17.08 -9.69
CA GLN A 79 27.03 16.44 -10.85
C GLN A 79 26.08 16.52 -12.06
N PRO A 80 26.61 16.56 -13.30
CA PRO A 80 25.78 16.45 -14.49
C PRO A 80 24.99 15.13 -14.50
N LEU A 81 23.67 15.23 -14.64
CA LEU A 81 22.78 14.06 -14.73
C LEU A 81 22.51 13.70 -16.19
N ARG A 82 22.28 12.41 -16.45
CA ARG A 82 21.90 11.92 -17.77
C ARG A 82 20.50 12.44 -18.12
N SER A 83 20.31 12.94 -19.34
CA SER A 83 19.00 13.38 -19.82
C SER A 83 18.00 12.22 -19.91
N ALA A 84 16.74 12.51 -19.60
CA ALA A 84 15.58 11.62 -19.73
C ALA A 84 14.50 12.36 -20.52
N ASN A 85 13.90 11.70 -21.51
CA ASN A 85 12.91 12.32 -22.39
C ASN A 85 11.56 12.53 -21.71
N ARG A 86 11.25 11.68 -20.74
CA ARG A 86 9.95 11.60 -20.05
C ARG A 86 10.10 11.67 -18.53
N GLY A 87 11.32 11.74 -18.01
CA GLY A 87 11.53 12.06 -16.60
C GLY A 87 10.94 13.43 -16.29
N LEU A 88 10.21 13.58 -15.18
CA LEU A 88 9.53 14.83 -14.82
C LEU A 88 10.47 16.05 -14.83
N TYR A 89 11.72 15.85 -14.44
CA TYR A 89 12.76 16.87 -14.40
C TYR A 89 13.70 16.87 -15.62
N GLY A 90 13.36 16.14 -16.69
CA GLY A 90 14.17 16.01 -17.91
C GLY A 90 15.48 15.23 -17.75
N VAL A 91 15.66 14.55 -16.61
CA VAL A 91 16.88 13.81 -16.25
C VAL A 91 16.56 12.51 -15.52
N PHE A 92 17.52 11.57 -15.52
CA PHE A 92 17.54 10.45 -14.60
C PHE A 92 18.08 10.92 -13.24
N PRO A 93 17.27 10.93 -12.16
CA PRO A 93 17.72 11.39 -10.85
C PRO A 93 18.89 10.58 -10.30
N ALA A 94 19.74 11.22 -9.50
CA ALA A 94 20.82 10.52 -8.79
C ALA A 94 20.29 9.46 -7.82
N GLY A 95 21.12 8.45 -7.54
CA GLY A 95 20.86 7.44 -6.51
C GLY A 95 19.85 6.36 -6.87
N LEU A 96 19.47 6.21 -8.14
CA LEU A 96 18.73 5.04 -8.64
C LEU A 96 19.61 3.80 -8.51
N ASN A 97 19.09 2.75 -7.88
CA ASN A 97 19.75 1.44 -7.90
C ASN A 97 19.62 0.78 -9.29
N GLN A 98 20.27 -0.37 -9.48
CA GLN A 98 20.31 -1.06 -10.77
C GLN A 98 18.91 -1.44 -11.32
N ASP A 99 18.00 -1.85 -10.45
CA ASP A 99 16.65 -2.25 -10.84
C ASP A 99 15.77 -1.01 -11.11
N GLU A 100 15.85 0.00 -10.25
CA GLU A 100 15.17 1.28 -10.43
C GLU A 100 15.61 1.96 -11.74
N LEU A 101 16.92 1.96 -12.04
CA LEU A 101 17.46 2.51 -13.28
C LEU A 101 16.94 1.76 -14.50
N ALA A 102 16.93 0.43 -14.47
CA ALA A 102 16.42 -0.38 -15.57
C ALA A 102 14.91 -0.16 -15.82
N ILE A 103 14.12 0.02 -14.76
CA ILE A 103 12.71 0.41 -14.88
C ILE A 103 12.57 1.83 -15.41
N ALA A 104 13.31 2.79 -14.88
CA ALA A 104 13.28 4.17 -15.35
C ALA A 104 13.62 4.26 -16.85
N GLU A 105 14.60 3.49 -17.33
CA GLU A 105 14.94 3.41 -18.75
C GLU A 105 13.80 2.86 -19.61
N ARG A 106 13.09 1.83 -19.12
CA ARG A 106 11.90 1.29 -19.81
C ARG A 106 10.76 2.30 -19.84
N LEU A 107 10.54 3.04 -18.74
CA LEU A 107 9.52 4.09 -18.68
C LEU A 107 9.86 5.23 -19.64
N ASP A 108 11.12 5.66 -19.67
CA ASP A 108 11.58 6.78 -20.50
C ASP A 108 11.51 6.49 -22.00
N ALA A 109 11.77 5.24 -22.39
CA ALA A 109 11.72 4.80 -23.78
C ALA A 109 10.29 4.55 -24.31
N SER A 110 9.30 4.42 -23.43
CA SER A 110 7.94 4.04 -23.82
C SER A 110 7.13 5.22 -24.33
N THR A 111 6.45 5.06 -25.47
CA THR A 111 5.52 6.08 -26.00
C THR A 111 4.23 6.20 -25.21
N GLN A 112 3.92 5.19 -24.39
CA GLN A 112 2.71 5.18 -23.55
C GLN A 112 2.89 6.00 -22.28
N VAL A 113 4.12 6.21 -21.84
CA VAL A 113 4.40 7.03 -20.67
C VAL A 113 4.39 8.49 -21.12
N ARG A 114 3.57 9.32 -20.46
CA ARG A 114 3.61 10.77 -20.69
C ARG A 114 4.79 11.38 -19.94
N TRP A 115 4.90 11.03 -18.66
CA TRP A 115 6.03 11.36 -17.81
C TRP A 115 6.15 10.35 -16.66
N TRP A 116 7.34 10.27 -16.05
CA TRP A 116 7.60 9.48 -14.85
C TRP A 116 8.38 10.29 -13.81
N HIS A 117 8.14 10.02 -12.53
CA HIS A 117 8.81 10.66 -11.41
C HIS A 117 9.29 9.58 -10.43
N ARG A 118 10.58 9.63 -10.06
CA ARG A 118 11.10 8.82 -8.95
C ARG A 118 10.63 9.43 -7.64
N ASN A 119 9.80 8.71 -6.91
CA ASN A 119 9.14 9.16 -5.72
C ASN A 119 10.00 8.85 -4.49
N GLN A 120 10.60 9.88 -3.90
CA GLN A 120 11.42 9.70 -2.71
C GLN A 120 10.53 9.63 -1.45
N PRO A 121 10.88 8.78 -0.46
CA PRO A 121 10.15 8.71 0.78
C PRO A 121 10.08 10.08 1.48
N LYS A 122 8.91 10.40 2.05
CA LYS A 122 8.63 11.62 2.83
C LYS A 122 8.63 12.95 2.07
N SER A 123 9.03 12.96 0.79
CA SER A 123 9.02 14.17 -0.06
C SER A 123 8.14 14.05 -1.30
N GLY A 124 7.43 12.93 -1.45
CA GLY A 124 6.48 12.73 -2.55
C GLY A 124 5.21 11.99 -2.12
N ILE A 125 4.62 11.23 -3.05
CA ILE A 125 3.33 10.58 -2.86
C ILE A 125 3.46 9.42 -1.87
N GLY A 126 2.75 9.55 -0.74
CA GLY A 126 2.67 8.52 0.28
C GLY A 126 1.25 7.96 0.41
N LEU A 127 1.12 6.65 0.35
CA LEU A 127 -0.07 5.91 0.73
C LEU A 127 0.00 5.61 2.22
N TYR A 128 -0.66 6.41 3.05
CA TYR A 128 -0.63 6.20 4.50
C TYR A 128 -1.47 5.00 4.90
N ARG A 129 -0.84 4.08 5.62
CA ARG A 129 -1.56 2.94 6.20
C ARG A 129 -2.50 3.41 7.31
N TRP A 130 -3.63 2.71 7.38
CA TRP A 130 -4.71 2.93 8.32
C TRP A 130 -4.39 2.48 9.77
N ASP A 131 -3.38 1.63 9.98
CA ASP A 131 -3.10 1.01 11.30
C ASP A 131 -2.04 1.73 12.14
N GLU A 132 -0.97 2.29 11.54
CA GLU A 132 0.18 2.76 12.35
C GLU A 132 0.76 4.13 11.95
N GLY A 133 0.28 4.74 10.85
CA GLY A 133 0.72 6.06 10.39
C GLY A 133 2.02 6.06 9.57
N ASP A 134 2.64 4.89 9.37
CA ASP A 134 3.77 4.76 8.44
C ASP A 134 3.26 4.79 6.99
N GLY A 135 3.78 5.76 6.23
CA GLY A 135 3.47 5.92 4.81
C GLY A 135 4.17 4.87 3.96
N PHE A 136 3.43 4.27 3.02
CA PHE A 136 3.99 3.50 1.92
C PHE A 136 4.23 4.44 0.73
N TYR A 137 5.48 4.60 0.33
CA TYR A 137 5.87 5.49 -0.78
C TYR A 137 6.28 4.60 -1.95
N PRO A 138 5.43 4.44 -2.99
CA PRO A 138 5.80 3.66 -4.16
C PRO A 138 7.02 4.26 -4.83
N ASP A 139 7.97 3.48 -5.32
CA ASP A 139 9.22 3.99 -5.91
C ASP A 139 9.00 4.97 -7.10
N PHE A 140 7.93 4.78 -7.88
CA PHE A 140 7.64 5.59 -9.05
C PHE A 140 6.18 6.03 -9.14
N VAL A 141 6.00 7.26 -9.62
CA VAL A 141 4.72 7.83 -10.06
C VAL A 141 4.80 8.00 -11.57
N VAL A 142 3.85 7.40 -12.29
CA VAL A 142 3.89 7.33 -13.75
C VAL A 142 2.58 7.86 -14.32
N SER A 143 2.65 8.85 -15.20
CA SER A 143 1.50 9.24 -16.02
C SER A 143 1.46 8.38 -17.28
N VAL A 144 0.37 7.65 -17.44
CA VAL A 144 0.16 6.69 -18.53
C VAL A 144 -0.89 7.26 -19.49
N ALA A 145 -0.57 7.27 -20.77
CA ALA A 145 -1.52 7.62 -21.83
C ALA A 145 -2.69 6.63 -21.84
N GLU A 146 -3.89 7.13 -22.12
CA GLU A 146 -5.12 6.33 -22.22
C GLU A 146 -5.54 5.58 -20.94
N ARG A 147 -4.92 5.86 -19.79
CA ARG A 147 -5.44 5.47 -18.47
C ARG A 147 -6.56 6.42 -18.05
N SER A 148 -7.60 5.89 -17.41
CA SER A 148 -8.69 6.69 -16.84
C SER A 148 -8.17 7.77 -15.90
N ALA A 149 -8.83 8.93 -15.86
CA ALA A 149 -8.44 10.06 -15.01
C ALA A 149 -8.23 9.59 -13.55
N PRO A 150 -7.14 10.03 -12.89
CA PRO A 150 -6.19 11.09 -13.31
C PRO A 150 -5.07 10.62 -14.26
N GLY A 151 -5.09 9.38 -14.72
CA GLY A 151 -4.08 8.84 -15.65
C GLY A 151 -2.75 8.51 -14.97
N ILE A 152 -2.75 8.37 -13.64
CA ILE A 152 -1.57 8.05 -12.83
C ILE A 152 -1.59 6.58 -12.43
N ALA A 153 -0.44 5.93 -12.57
CA ALA A 153 -0.14 4.61 -12.05
C ALA A 153 1.01 4.69 -11.05
N LEU A 154 0.86 4.01 -9.92
CA LEU A 154 1.89 3.88 -8.89
C LEU A 154 2.64 2.57 -9.10
N LEU A 155 3.96 2.61 -9.03
CA LEU A 155 4.82 1.47 -9.30
C LEU A 155 5.83 1.30 -8.17
N GLU A 156 5.99 0.07 -7.70
CA GLU A 156 6.89 -0.29 -6.61
C GLU A 156 7.77 -1.46 -7.03
N LEU A 157 9.08 -1.32 -6.80
CA LEU A 157 10.04 -2.39 -7.07
C LEU A 157 10.27 -3.25 -5.84
N LYS A 158 10.35 -4.57 -6.05
CA LYS A 158 10.66 -5.55 -5.01
C LYS A 158 11.80 -6.46 -5.44
N GLY A 159 12.89 -6.39 -4.68
CA GLY A 159 13.96 -7.37 -4.74
C GLY A 159 13.45 -8.76 -4.35
N ASP A 160 13.97 -9.79 -5.02
CA ASP A 160 13.57 -11.20 -4.86
C ASP A 160 13.58 -11.71 -3.41
N HIS A 161 14.57 -11.32 -2.63
CA HIS A 161 14.71 -11.64 -1.21
C HIS A 161 13.57 -11.09 -0.32
N LEU A 162 12.74 -10.19 -0.84
CA LEU A 162 11.61 -9.58 -0.12
C LEU A 162 10.28 -10.23 -0.45
N TRP A 163 10.18 -11.05 -1.50
CA TRP A 163 8.89 -11.57 -1.98
C TRP A 163 8.18 -12.47 -0.96
N GLY A 164 8.93 -13.11 -0.04
CA GLY A 164 8.37 -13.94 1.03
C GLY A 164 8.09 -13.22 2.35
N LYS A 165 8.28 -11.88 2.43
CA LYS A 165 8.10 -11.14 3.69
C LYS A 165 6.63 -10.71 3.87
N PRO A 166 5.99 -11.02 5.01
CA PRO A 166 4.61 -10.61 5.29
C PRO A 166 4.37 -9.10 5.18
N SER A 167 5.36 -8.27 5.55
CA SER A 167 5.27 -6.81 5.44
C SER A 167 5.10 -6.31 4.01
N GLU A 168 5.58 -7.05 3.01
CA GLU A 168 5.48 -6.68 1.60
C GLU A 168 4.13 -7.10 0.99
N VAL A 169 3.57 -8.19 1.50
CA VAL A 169 2.20 -8.62 1.18
C VAL A 169 1.20 -7.56 1.62
N ASP A 170 1.34 -7.05 2.84
CA ASP A 170 0.50 -5.94 3.33
C ASP A 170 0.55 -4.72 2.41
N LYS A 171 1.75 -4.35 1.90
CA LYS A 171 1.90 -3.21 0.97
C LYS A 171 1.21 -3.44 -0.36
N SER A 172 1.18 -4.68 -0.85
CA SER A 172 0.52 -5.01 -2.12
C SER A 172 -1.00 -4.88 -2.06
N ALA A 173 -1.58 -4.89 -0.86
CA ALA A 173 -3.00 -4.64 -0.65
C ALA A 173 -3.36 -3.14 -0.59
N ALA A 174 -2.39 -2.23 -0.70
CA ALA A 174 -2.65 -0.79 -0.70
C ALA A 174 -3.34 -0.36 -2.00
N ILE A 175 -4.50 0.28 -1.86
CA ILE A 175 -5.31 0.79 -2.97
C ILE A 175 -5.61 2.27 -2.67
N HIS A 176 -5.12 3.16 -3.53
CA HIS A 176 -5.50 4.56 -3.49
C HIS A 176 -6.86 4.75 -4.15
N ARG A 177 -7.69 5.66 -3.62
CA ARG A 177 -9.06 5.89 -4.13
C ARG A 177 -9.06 6.30 -5.61
N GLU A 178 -8.17 7.20 -5.99
CA GLU A 178 -8.03 7.69 -7.37
C GLU A 178 -7.05 6.89 -8.23
N TYR A 179 -5.84 6.60 -7.72
CA TYR A 179 -4.78 5.95 -8.51
C TYR A 179 -4.93 4.42 -8.62
N GLY A 180 -5.76 3.81 -7.77
CA GLY A 180 -5.96 2.37 -7.72
C GLY A 180 -4.84 1.64 -6.97
N ALA A 181 -4.71 0.34 -7.25
CA ALA A 181 -3.69 -0.52 -6.65
C ALA A 181 -2.28 -0.16 -7.16
N VAL A 182 -1.28 -0.33 -6.30
CA VAL A 182 0.13 -0.16 -6.69
C VAL A 182 0.60 -1.37 -7.48
N PHE A 183 1.21 -1.13 -8.64
CA PHE A 183 1.83 -2.18 -9.45
C PHE A 183 3.13 -2.62 -8.78
N MET A 184 3.11 -3.82 -8.19
CA MET A 184 4.32 -4.45 -7.65
C MET A 184 5.09 -5.12 -8.78
N VAL A 185 6.37 -4.79 -8.92
CA VAL A 185 7.23 -5.31 -9.99
C VAL A 185 8.55 -5.79 -9.40
N GLY A 186 9.06 -6.91 -9.91
CA GLY A 186 10.36 -7.42 -9.47
C GLY A 186 10.95 -8.41 -10.45
N ARG A 187 12.22 -8.73 -10.24
CA ARG A 187 12.92 -9.80 -10.96
C ARG A 187 13.71 -10.66 -9.98
N LYS A 188 14.00 -11.90 -10.35
CA LYS A 188 14.96 -12.71 -9.57
C LYS A 188 16.37 -12.23 -9.83
N ARG A 189 17.24 -12.37 -8.83
CA ARG A 189 18.66 -12.05 -8.99
C ARG A 189 19.25 -12.83 -10.18
N GLY A 190 19.89 -12.10 -11.09
CA GLY A 190 20.49 -12.64 -12.30
C GLY A 190 19.54 -12.76 -13.51
N GLU A 191 18.24 -12.53 -13.32
CA GLU A 191 17.31 -12.43 -14.46
C GLU A 191 17.30 -11.01 -15.02
N ARG A 192 17.07 -10.90 -16.34
CA ARG A 192 16.96 -9.60 -17.01
C ARG A 192 15.53 -9.05 -16.97
N ASP A 193 14.56 -9.94 -17.00
CA ASP A 193 13.16 -9.58 -17.17
C ASP A 193 12.46 -9.33 -15.84
N PHE A 194 11.62 -8.30 -15.85
CA PHE A 194 10.75 -7.94 -14.73
C PHE A 194 9.40 -8.62 -14.88
N PHE A 195 8.78 -8.91 -13.75
CA PHE A 195 7.46 -9.52 -13.64
C PHE A 195 6.58 -8.70 -12.72
N TYR A 196 5.29 -8.67 -13.01
CA TYR A 196 4.30 -8.26 -12.03
C TYR A 196 4.30 -9.25 -10.88
N LEU A 197 4.12 -8.72 -9.67
CA LEU A 197 3.98 -9.49 -8.45
C LEU A 197 2.56 -9.32 -7.92
N ARG A 198 1.98 -10.41 -7.42
CA ARG A 198 0.69 -10.40 -6.73
C ARG A 198 0.77 -11.21 -5.45
N GLU A 199 -0.07 -10.85 -4.49
CA GLU A 199 -0.28 -11.64 -3.30
C GLU A 199 -0.94 -12.98 -3.66
N LEU A 200 -0.32 -14.06 -3.22
CA LEU A 200 -0.89 -15.40 -3.23
C LEU A 200 -0.41 -16.16 -1.99
N GLY A 201 -1.34 -16.58 -1.14
CA GLY A 201 -1.04 -17.41 0.03
C GLY A 201 -0.10 -16.75 1.04
N GLY A 202 -0.19 -15.43 1.21
CA GLY A 202 0.65 -14.68 2.14
C GLY A 202 2.09 -14.45 1.64
N ARG A 203 2.32 -14.52 0.33
CA ARG A 203 3.60 -14.22 -0.33
C ARG A 203 3.37 -13.47 -1.64
N LEU A 204 4.39 -12.78 -2.13
CA LEU A 204 4.39 -12.21 -3.47
C LEU A 204 4.85 -13.26 -4.48
N GLU A 205 4.03 -13.53 -5.47
CA GLU A 205 4.29 -14.46 -6.56
C GLU A 205 4.22 -13.76 -7.92
N ARG A 206 4.88 -14.35 -8.94
CA ARG A 206 4.88 -13.82 -10.30
C ARG A 206 3.49 -13.94 -10.91
N ALA A 207 3.00 -12.84 -11.46
CA ALA A 207 1.66 -12.72 -12.06
C ALA A 207 1.70 -12.29 -13.54
N GLY A 208 2.79 -12.61 -14.22
CA GLY A 208 3.05 -12.31 -15.64
C GLY A 208 4.22 -11.36 -15.87
N SER A 209 4.71 -11.29 -17.10
CA SER A 209 5.78 -10.37 -17.51
C SER A 209 5.37 -8.92 -17.31
N PHE A 210 6.33 -8.08 -16.95
CA PHE A 210 6.12 -6.64 -16.83
C PHE A 210 5.98 -6.02 -18.22
N ASP A 211 4.80 -5.44 -18.47
CA ASP A 211 4.44 -4.78 -19.73
C ASP A 211 3.62 -3.52 -19.42
N LEU A 212 4.09 -2.38 -19.91
CA LEU A 212 3.52 -1.06 -19.63
C LEU A 212 2.08 -0.92 -20.10
N ASP A 213 1.64 -1.68 -21.12
CA ASP A 213 0.24 -1.69 -21.56
C ASP A 213 -0.72 -2.06 -20.42
N ARG A 214 -0.30 -2.97 -19.53
CA ARG A 214 -1.12 -3.38 -18.39
C ARG A 214 -1.37 -2.24 -17.41
N MET A 215 -0.48 -1.24 -17.35
CA MET A 215 -0.63 -0.08 -16.48
C MET A 215 -1.72 0.89 -16.94
N ARG A 216 -2.33 0.69 -18.12
CA ARG A 216 -3.50 1.47 -18.56
C ARG A 216 -4.78 1.10 -17.80
N PHE A 217 -4.82 -0.09 -17.20
CA PHE A 217 -6.01 -0.65 -16.55
C PHE A 217 -5.84 -0.67 -15.02
N THR A 218 -6.95 -0.61 -14.28
CA THR A 218 -7.02 -0.74 -12.81
C THR A 218 -7.50 -2.13 -12.42
#